data_AF-A0A533SMG5-F1
#
_entry.id   AF-A0A533SMG5-F1
#
_cell.length_a   1.000
_cell.length_b   1.000
_cell.length_c   1.000
_cell.angle_alpha   90.00
_cell.angle_beta   90.00
_cell.angle_gamma   90.00
#
_symmetry.space_group_name_H-M   'P 1'
#
loop_
_entity.id
_entity.type
_entity.pdbx_description
1 polymer ?
#
loop_
_entity_poly.entity_id
_entity_poly.type
_entity_poly.pdbx_seq_one_letter_code
_entity_poly.pdbx_strand_id
1 'polypeptide(L)'
;MLRLYRKDGDTIELIEYPAENRVKGGYLGVEDKNGLLVLQIIETTYLEIPGLVEEMLKASPTVSMETSELDVLDLESILQQVKDAVLLKCKVRGAIANGSFVQDVTWMPSRVNCSVKAMDDALVLSLLAKKGIRPIRVGTTRSGNALVLDAEDFDGGLTVITGKKGTGKSHLSKLILKDLVDYGAPCLVFDVNGEYSSSQLGEGVTKGRVVTLVPGDNFKVTLDYVGLNVFLGLMEQTMSLPSNSGWELRRIWEPLQAKGSVTIRGIRNQIFSGRINEYVKDALVRRLDALEGSGLFTESPIENTAFEKHLLNEDGVALIFDLHRLPTIFKSLVVELILKKVKSLLE
;
A
#
# COMPACT_ATOMS: atom_id res chain seq x y z
N MET A 1 35.86 9.08 11.27
CA MET A 1 35.40 9.94 12.39
C MET A 1 34.05 10.54 12.03
N LEU A 2 33.07 10.44 12.92
CA LEU A 2 31.75 11.08 12.76
C LEU A 2 31.58 12.17 13.83
N ARG A 3 31.17 13.37 13.42
CA ARG A 3 30.89 14.48 14.35
C ARG A 3 29.55 15.13 14.07
N LEU A 4 28.84 15.51 15.13
CA LEU A 4 27.65 16.35 15.05
C LEU A 4 28.01 17.75 14.53
N TYR A 5 27.39 18.14 13.41
CA TYR A 5 27.58 19.46 12.80
C TYR A 5 26.40 20.38 13.11
N ARG A 6 25.20 19.99 12.71
CA ARG A 6 23.99 20.81 12.79
C ARG A 6 22.76 19.97 13.14
N LYS A 7 21.76 20.60 13.71
CA LYS A 7 20.41 20.05 13.85
C LYS A 7 19.40 21.04 13.32
N ASP A 8 18.42 20.54 12.61
CA ASP A 8 17.25 21.28 12.15
C ASP A 8 16.01 20.40 12.32
N GLY A 9 15.09 20.82 13.20
CA GLY A 9 13.90 20.03 13.54
C GLY A 9 14.22 18.63 14.05
N ASP A 10 13.72 17.61 13.34
CA ASP A 10 13.94 16.18 13.56
C ASP A 10 15.12 15.61 12.75
N THR A 11 15.92 16.48 12.13
CA THR A 11 17.10 16.08 11.35
C THR A 11 18.40 16.52 12.00
N ILE A 12 19.41 15.67 11.91
CA ILE A 12 20.76 15.89 12.41
C ILE A 12 21.73 15.69 11.24
N GLU A 13 22.63 16.63 11.08
CA GLU A 13 23.71 16.58 10.10
C GLU A 13 25.02 16.19 10.79
N LEU A 14 25.68 15.19 10.23
CA LEU A 14 26.95 14.66 10.69
C LEU A 14 28.02 14.91 9.62
N ILE A 15 29.20 15.33 10.04
CA ILE A 15 30.38 15.31 9.18
C ILE A 15 31.10 13.99 9.41
N GLU A 16 31.34 13.26 8.33
CA GLU A 16 32.12 12.03 8.30
C GLU A 16 33.45 12.26 7.60
N TYR A 17 34.55 11.92 8.30
CA TYR A 17 35.90 11.98 7.75
C TYR A 17 36.83 10.94 8.40
N PRO A 18 37.57 10.11 7.64
CA PRO A 18 37.41 9.93 6.19
C PRO A 18 36.01 9.37 5.89
N ALA A 19 35.49 9.66 4.69
CA ALA A 19 34.22 9.13 4.24
C ALA A 19 34.23 7.59 4.28
N GLU A 20 33.27 7.02 4.99
CA GLU A 20 32.96 5.60 4.85
C GLU A 20 31.85 5.46 3.79
N ASN A 21 31.77 4.32 3.11
CA ASN A 21 30.75 4.03 2.08
C ASN A 21 29.34 3.84 2.70
N ARG A 22 28.90 4.76 3.56
CA ARG A 22 27.57 4.77 4.15
C ARG A 22 26.55 5.20 3.11
N VAL A 23 25.38 4.59 3.19
CA VAL A 23 24.33 4.75 2.18
C VAL A 23 23.03 5.20 2.83
N LYS A 24 22.22 5.88 2.03
CA LYS A 24 20.83 6.18 2.35
C LYS A 24 20.08 4.93 2.83
N GLY A 25 19.34 5.07 3.92
CA GLY A 25 18.60 4.01 4.59
C GLY A 25 19.37 3.32 5.72
N GLY A 26 20.71 3.49 5.79
CA GLY A 26 21.52 2.98 6.89
C GLY A 26 21.22 3.68 8.23
N TYR A 27 21.57 3.01 9.32
CA TYR A 27 21.34 3.50 10.68
C TYR A 27 22.64 3.88 11.39
N LEU A 28 22.55 4.92 12.21
CA LEU A 28 23.63 5.37 13.10
C LEU A 28 23.06 5.51 14.52
N GLY A 29 23.90 5.20 15.51
CA GLY A 29 23.62 5.41 16.92
C GLY A 29 24.42 6.59 17.46
N VAL A 30 23.77 7.52 18.17
CA VAL A 30 24.45 8.58 18.94
C VAL A 30 24.30 8.29 20.43
N GLU A 31 25.39 7.83 21.04
CA GLU A 31 25.45 7.53 22.47
C GLU A 31 25.79 8.81 23.23
N ASP A 32 24.92 9.18 24.18
CA ASP A 32 25.09 10.30 25.10
C ASP A 32 24.69 9.87 26.52
N LYS A 33 24.96 10.71 27.52
CA LYS A 33 24.58 10.46 28.93
C LYS A 33 23.08 10.16 29.12
N ASN A 34 22.24 10.59 28.18
CA ASN A 34 20.79 10.44 28.23
C ASN A 34 20.28 9.13 27.57
N GLY A 35 21.15 8.40 26.86
CA GLY A 35 20.80 7.17 26.14
C GLY A 35 21.35 7.11 24.72
N LEU A 36 20.84 6.17 23.93
CA LEU A 36 21.27 5.95 22.54
C LEU A 36 20.23 6.49 21.57
N LEU A 37 20.56 7.54 20.82
CA LEU A 37 19.69 8.10 19.79
C LEU A 37 19.82 7.29 18.48
N VAL A 38 18.69 6.91 17.88
CA VAL A 38 18.67 6.18 16.60
C VAL A 38 18.43 7.14 15.45
N LEU A 39 19.40 7.21 14.56
CA LEU A 39 19.40 8.05 13.36
C LEU A 39 19.32 7.19 12.11
N GLN A 40 18.55 7.62 11.12
CA GLN A 40 18.55 7.03 9.78
C GLN A 40 19.10 8.01 8.76
N ILE A 41 20.09 7.58 7.97
CA ILE A 41 20.67 8.38 6.89
C ILE A 41 19.62 8.57 5.80
N ILE A 42 19.18 9.80 5.56
CA ILE A 42 18.21 10.13 4.50
C ILE A 42 18.89 10.66 3.24
N GLU A 43 20.10 11.20 3.38
CA GLU A 43 20.89 11.81 2.32
C GLU A 43 22.37 11.84 2.69
N THR A 44 23.22 11.71 1.68
CA THR A 44 24.69 11.71 1.77
C THR A 44 25.20 12.65 0.68
N THR A 45 25.91 13.70 1.05
CA THR A 45 26.51 14.68 0.12
C THR A 45 27.96 14.93 0.50
N TYR A 46 28.76 15.48 -0.43
CA TYR A 46 30.08 16.00 -0.04
C TYR A 46 29.91 17.26 0.80
N LEU A 47 30.89 17.53 1.66
CA LEU A 47 30.94 18.77 2.42
C LEU A 47 31.32 19.92 1.48
N GLU A 48 30.37 20.78 1.15
CA GLU A 48 30.63 21.99 0.36
C GLU A 48 31.12 23.11 1.27
N ILE A 49 32.40 23.48 1.15
CA ILE A 49 32.94 24.69 1.79
C ILE A 49 32.89 25.84 0.78
N PRO A 50 32.20 26.96 1.10
CA PRO A 50 32.23 28.15 0.27
C PRO A 50 33.67 28.61 -0.02
N GLY A 51 33.99 28.86 -1.30
CA GLY A 51 35.34 29.23 -1.73
C GLY A 51 36.24 28.06 -2.15
N LEU A 52 35.89 26.81 -1.84
CA LEU A 52 36.67 25.62 -2.24
C LEU A 52 36.77 25.49 -3.78
N VAL A 53 35.70 25.82 -4.50
CA VAL A 53 35.70 25.82 -5.97
C VAL A 53 36.66 26.88 -6.53
N GLU A 54 36.70 28.06 -5.91
CA GLU A 54 37.61 29.15 -6.29
C GLU A 54 39.06 28.77 -6.02
N GLU A 55 39.32 28.08 -4.92
CA GLU A 55 40.63 27.56 -4.55
C GLU A 55 41.08 26.40 -5.45
N MET A 56 40.17 25.51 -5.86
CA MET A 56 40.43 24.46 -6.86
C MET A 56 40.81 25.03 -8.22
N LEU A 57 40.19 26.13 -8.62
CA LEU A 57 40.53 26.85 -9.85
C LEU A 57 41.89 27.57 -9.73
N LYS A 58 42.24 28.10 -8.56
CA LYS A 58 43.55 28.74 -8.29
C LYS A 58 44.70 27.74 -8.19
N ALA A 59 44.46 26.55 -7.63
CA ALA A 59 45.42 25.46 -7.53
C ALA A 59 45.64 24.70 -8.85
N SER A 60 44.85 24.99 -9.88
CA SER A 60 45.13 24.50 -11.24
C SER A 60 46.42 25.16 -11.76
N PRO A 61 47.34 24.40 -12.38
CA PRO A 61 48.70 24.85 -12.64
C PRO A 61 48.73 25.85 -13.80
N THR A 62 48.41 27.11 -13.53
CA THR A 62 48.53 28.18 -14.53
C THR A 62 49.22 29.44 -14.02
N VAL A 63 49.59 29.55 -12.74
CA VAL A 63 50.40 30.70 -12.28
C VAL A 63 51.46 30.25 -11.28
N SER A 64 52.67 30.03 -11.80
CA SER A 64 53.89 30.01 -11.01
C SER A 64 54.14 31.41 -10.43
N MET A 65 54.02 31.56 -9.11
CA MET A 65 54.69 32.65 -8.40
C MET A 65 55.33 32.12 -7.13
N GLU A 66 56.65 32.27 -7.09
CA GLU A 66 57.52 32.04 -5.95
C GLU A 66 57.02 32.88 -4.77
N THR A 67 56.48 32.22 -3.75
CA THR A 67 56.31 32.79 -2.42
C THR A 67 56.76 31.75 -1.41
N SER A 68 57.51 32.24 -0.43
CA SER A 68 58.14 31.53 0.68
C SER A 68 57.36 30.31 1.18
N GLU A 69 58.09 29.21 1.34
CA GLU A 69 57.70 27.92 1.93
C GLU A 69 56.98 28.08 3.28
N LEU A 70 55.69 28.43 3.24
CA LEU A 70 54.72 28.18 4.30
C LEU A 70 54.06 26.85 3.93
N ASP A 71 54.41 25.76 4.62
CA ASP A 71 53.95 24.36 4.46
C ASP A 71 52.79 24.15 3.46
N VAL A 72 53.07 24.30 2.17
CA VAL A 72 52.09 24.15 1.08
C VAL A 72 51.59 22.71 1.03
N LEU A 73 52.46 21.76 1.41
CA LEU A 73 52.16 20.34 1.56
C LEU A 73 51.08 20.07 2.63
N ASP A 74 51.10 20.79 3.76
CA ASP A 74 50.10 20.59 4.82
C ASP A 74 48.74 21.19 4.41
N LEU A 75 48.75 22.33 3.72
CA LEU A 75 47.53 22.94 3.17
C LEU A 75 46.89 22.07 2.09
N GLU A 76 47.66 21.55 1.14
CA GLU A 76 47.14 20.62 0.13
C GLU A 76 46.58 19.35 0.76
N SER A 77 47.26 18.80 1.77
CA SER A 77 46.77 17.64 2.53
C SER A 77 45.45 17.97 3.21
N ILE A 78 45.37 19.04 4.00
CA ILE A 78 44.13 19.46 4.70
C ILE A 78 42.98 19.71 3.70
N LEU A 79 43.27 20.33 2.54
CA LEU A 79 42.27 20.57 1.50
C LEU A 79 41.78 19.27 0.85
N GLN A 80 42.66 18.28 0.62
CA GLN A 80 42.25 16.95 0.17
C GLN A 80 41.40 16.25 1.23
N GLN A 81 41.78 16.33 2.50
CA GLN A 81 41.02 15.74 3.61
C GLN A 81 39.61 16.34 3.71
N VAL A 82 39.48 17.66 3.54
CA VAL A 82 38.20 18.35 3.53
C VAL A 82 37.35 18.00 2.30
N LYS A 83 37.95 17.84 1.12
CA LYS A 83 37.25 17.43 -0.11
C LYS A 83 36.60 16.06 0.02
N ASP A 84 37.27 15.14 0.72
CA ASP A 84 36.77 13.78 0.95
C ASP A 84 35.83 13.70 2.18
N ALA A 85 35.57 14.81 2.87
CA ALA A 85 34.61 14.83 3.96
C ALA A 85 33.18 14.77 3.42
N VAL A 86 32.36 13.95 4.06
CA VAL A 86 30.96 13.73 3.69
C VAL A 86 30.04 14.34 4.74
N LEU A 87 28.99 15.00 4.28
CA LEU A 87 27.87 15.43 5.09
C LEU A 87 26.75 14.39 5.01
N LEU A 88 26.42 13.79 6.16
CA LEU A 88 25.30 12.87 6.29
C LEU A 88 24.12 13.60 6.92
N LYS A 89 23.04 13.76 6.16
CA LYS A 89 21.77 14.23 6.71
C LYS A 89 21.00 13.03 7.22
N CYS A 90 20.70 13.04 8.51
CA CYS A 90 20.04 11.94 9.20
C CYS A 90 18.72 12.41 9.82
N LYS A 91 17.71 11.54 9.82
CA LYS A 91 16.44 11.76 10.53
C LYS A 91 16.46 11.01 11.85
N VAL A 92 16.06 11.67 12.93
CA VAL A 92 15.87 11.05 14.25
C VAL A 92 14.64 10.14 14.18
N ARG A 93 14.81 8.87 14.55
CA ARG A 93 13.71 7.88 14.57
C ARG A 93 13.21 7.56 15.97
N GLY A 94 14.02 7.83 16.99
CA GLY A 94 13.71 7.55 18.38
C GLY A 94 15.00 7.47 19.20
N ALA A 95 14.87 7.07 20.46
CA ALA A 95 15.97 6.77 21.35
C ALA A 95 15.75 5.42 22.03
N ILE A 96 16.82 4.74 22.38
CA ILE A 96 16.80 3.58 23.25
C ILE A 96 17.13 4.06 24.65
N ALA A 97 16.18 3.90 25.56
CA ALA A 97 16.33 4.17 26.97
C ALA A 97 15.89 2.95 27.77
N ASN A 98 16.71 2.51 28.73
CA ASN A 98 16.41 1.36 29.59
C ASN A 98 16.06 0.06 28.82
N GLY A 99 16.69 -0.16 27.66
CA GLY A 99 16.46 -1.35 26.83
C GLY A 99 15.22 -1.30 25.93
N SER A 100 14.45 -0.21 25.96
CA SER A 100 13.23 -0.04 25.15
C SER A 100 13.38 1.10 24.16
N PHE A 101 12.77 0.94 22.98
CA PHE A 101 12.71 1.98 21.95
C PHE A 101 11.60 2.99 22.26
N VAL A 102 11.94 4.26 22.30
CA VAL A 102 11.05 5.39 22.59
C VAL A 102 11.06 6.33 21.38
N GLN A 103 9.89 6.60 20.81
CA GLN A 103 9.77 7.49 19.63
C GLN A 103 9.88 8.97 20.00
N ASP A 104 9.34 9.37 21.16
CA ASP A 104 9.34 10.76 21.62
C ASP A 104 10.67 11.13 22.27
N VAL A 105 11.57 11.67 21.47
CA VAL A 105 12.86 12.18 21.94
C VAL A 105 12.74 13.66 22.28
N THR A 106 12.86 13.99 23.57
CA THR A 106 12.80 15.36 24.09
C THR A 106 14.17 15.98 24.39
N TRP A 107 15.25 15.21 24.24
CA TRP A 107 16.60 15.61 24.61
C TRP A 107 17.55 15.69 23.41
N MET A 108 18.73 16.29 23.64
CA MET A 108 19.75 16.53 22.62
C MET A 108 21.08 15.89 23.01
N PRO A 109 21.75 15.14 22.12
CA PRO A 109 23.09 14.66 22.40
C PRO A 109 24.09 15.82 22.49
N SER A 110 25.07 15.69 23.38
CA SER A 110 26.18 16.64 23.47
C SER A 110 27.01 16.66 22.18
N ARG A 111 27.34 17.85 21.66
CA ARG A 111 28.24 17.97 20.50
C ARG A 111 29.67 17.49 20.76
N VAL A 112 30.10 17.53 22.02
CA VAL A 112 31.49 17.26 22.42
C VAL A 112 31.63 15.88 23.06
N ASN A 113 30.62 15.47 23.85
CA ASN A 113 30.72 14.29 24.70
C ASN A 113 29.88 13.11 24.20
N CYS A 114 29.39 13.15 22.95
CA CYS A 114 28.69 12.02 22.35
C CYS A 114 29.65 11.12 21.55
N SER A 115 29.26 9.87 21.36
CA SER A 115 29.90 8.95 20.43
C SER A 115 28.92 8.58 19.33
N VAL A 116 29.32 8.75 18.07
CA VAL A 116 28.51 8.35 16.91
C VAL A 116 29.10 7.08 16.30
N LYS A 117 28.28 6.04 16.16
CA LYS A 117 28.69 4.73 15.62
C LYS A 117 27.69 4.21 14.60
N ALA A 118 28.17 3.34 13.70
CA ALA A 118 27.30 2.55 12.84
C ALA A 118 26.35 1.70 13.68
N MET A 119 25.09 1.59 13.26
CA MET A 119 24.12 0.72 13.90
C MET A 119 23.68 -0.36 12.92
N ASP A 120 23.74 -1.61 13.36
CA ASP A 120 23.30 -2.75 12.57
C ASP A 120 21.77 -2.74 12.43
N ASP A 121 21.30 -3.03 11.22
CA ASP A 121 19.87 -3.12 10.95
C ASP A 121 19.22 -4.32 11.68
N ALA A 122 19.98 -5.37 12.01
CA ALA A 122 19.52 -6.46 12.88
C ALA A 122 19.10 -5.96 14.27
N LEU A 123 19.92 -5.09 14.87
CA LEU A 123 19.63 -4.50 16.18
C LEU A 123 18.36 -3.65 16.11
N VAL A 124 18.25 -2.77 15.10
CA VAL A 124 17.05 -1.95 14.90
C VAL A 124 15.80 -2.81 14.74
N LEU A 125 15.86 -3.85 13.92
CA LEU A 125 14.75 -4.79 13.74
C LEU A 125 14.39 -5.50 15.05
N SER A 126 15.37 -5.95 15.83
CA SER A 126 15.09 -6.63 17.12
C SER A 126 14.38 -5.73 18.13
N LEU A 127 14.62 -4.42 18.08
CA LEU A 127 13.99 -3.43 18.96
C LEU A 127 12.56 -3.08 18.52
N LEU A 128 12.28 -3.23 17.22
CA LEU A 128 10.95 -3.02 16.64
C LEU A 128 10.13 -4.32 16.58
N ALA A 129 10.77 -5.47 16.74
CA ALA A 129 10.15 -6.77 16.63
C ALA A 129 9.03 -6.92 17.66
N LYS A 130 7.82 -7.11 17.15
CA LYS A 130 6.68 -7.53 17.96
C LYS A 130 6.71 -9.06 18.09
N LYS A 131 6.01 -9.56 19.10
CA LYS A 131 5.81 -11.00 19.31
C LYS A 131 4.49 -11.44 18.65
N GLY A 132 4.31 -11.13 17.37
CA GLY A 132 3.19 -11.67 16.60
C GLY A 132 3.31 -13.20 16.46
N ILE A 133 2.18 -13.86 16.22
CA ILE A 133 2.12 -15.31 16.03
C ILE A 133 2.04 -15.69 14.54
N ARG A 134 1.79 -14.71 13.66
CA ARG A 134 1.63 -14.90 12.20
C ARG A 134 2.58 -13.99 11.41
N PRO A 135 3.88 -14.32 11.36
CA PRO A 135 4.88 -13.51 10.65
C PRO A 135 4.74 -13.61 9.12
N ILE A 136 4.75 -12.47 8.44
CA ILE A 136 4.73 -12.32 6.97
C ILE A 136 6.09 -11.80 6.53
N ARG A 137 6.84 -12.60 5.76
CA ARG A 137 8.17 -12.21 5.29
C ARG A 137 8.06 -11.37 4.01
N VAL A 138 8.27 -10.07 4.15
CA VAL A 138 8.15 -9.13 3.02
C VAL A 138 9.44 -8.91 2.24
N GLY A 139 10.60 -9.24 2.84
CA GLY A 139 11.88 -9.10 2.16
C GLY A 139 13.08 -9.24 3.08
N THR A 140 14.16 -8.54 2.73
CA THR A 140 15.39 -8.48 3.52
C THR A 140 15.92 -7.06 3.58
N THR A 141 16.63 -6.73 4.65
CA THR A 141 17.45 -5.52 4.75
C THR A 141 18.64 -5.60 3.80
N ARG A 142 19.36 -4.48 3.65
CA ARG A 142 20.60 -4.45 2.86
C ARG A 142 21.68 -5.36 3.44
N SER A 143 21.69 -5.56 4.76
CA SER A 143 22.63 -6.45 5.45
C SER A 143 22.18 -7.93 5.40
N GLY A 144 21.04 -8.23 4.75
CA GLY A 144 20.54 -9.58 4.56
C GLY A 144 19.59 -10.08 5.65
N ASN A 145 19.30 -9.27 6.67
CA ASN A 145 18.38 -9.64 7.75
C ASN A 145 16.93 -9.70 7.23
N ALA A 146 16.14 -10.66 7.71
CA ALA A 146 14.76 -10.81 7.27
C ALA A 146 13.90 -9.62 7.76
N LEU A 147 13.14 -9.02 6.84
CA LEU A 147 12.11 -8.05 7.19
C LEU A 147 10.76 -8.75 7.27
N VAL A 148 10.15 -8.69 8.45
CA VAL A 148 8.91 -9.39 8.80
C VAL A 148 7.89 -8.37 9.27
N LEU A 149 6.65 -8.53 8.80
CA LEU A 149 5.46 -7.86 9.32
C LEU A 149 4.60 -8.91 10.03
N ASP A 150 3.86 -8.55 11.06
CA ASP A 150 2.93 -9.48 11.70
C ASP A 150 1.54 -9.33 11.08
N ALA A 151 0.84 -10.44 10.80
CA ALA A 151 -0.51 -10.40 10.20
C ALA A 151 -1.50 -9.62 11.09
N GLU A 152 -1.26 -9.60 12.40
CA GLU A 152 -2.00 -8.82 13.40
C GLU A 152 -1.92 -7.31 13.16
N ASP A 153 -0.87 -6.80 12.50
CA ASP A 153 -0.74 -5.37 12.20
C ASP A 153 -1.72 -4.87 11.13
N PHE A 154 -2.32 -5.80 10.38
CA PHE A 154 -3.34 -5.48 9.38
C PHE A 154 -4.76 -5.43 9.98
N ASP A 155 -4.95 -5.99 11.18
CA ASP A 155 -6.28 -6.07 11.80
C ASP A 155 -6.81 -4.67 12.19
N GLY A 156 -8.05 -4.39 11.81
CA GLY A 156 -8.69 -3.09 12.02
C GLY A 156 -8.04 -1.88 11.30
N GLY A 157 -7.00 -2.10 10.49
CA GLY A 157 -6.19 -1.05 9.87
C GLY A 157 -6.38 -0.92 8.36
N LEU A 158 -6.24 0.30 7.84
CA LEU A 158 -6.12 0.54 6.40
C LEU A 158 -4.65 0.51 5.98
N THR A 159 -4.27 -0.50 5.19
CA THR A 159 -2.91 -0.59 4.62
C THR A 159 -2.88 -0.04 3.19
N VAL A 160 -1.94 0.86 2.91
CA VAL A 160 -1.75 1.46 1.58
C VAL A 160 -0.35 1.15 1.05
N ILE A 161 -0.28 0.41 -0.07
CA ILE A 161 0.98 0.11 -0.78
C ILE A 161 1.09 1.05 -1.98
N THR A 162 2.05 1.97 -1.94
CA THR A 162 2.26 2.99 -3.00
C THR A 162 3.66 2.91 -3.62
N GLY A 163 3.80 3.41 -4.84
CA GLY A 163 5.03 3.34 -5.63
C GLY A 163 4.80 3.52 -7.13
N LYS A 164 5.85 3.89 -7.87
CA LYS A 164 5.78 4.06 -9.34
C LYS A 164 5.48 2.73 -10.06
N LYS A 165 5.13 2.78 -11.35
CA LYS A 165 4.99 1.55 -12.16
C LYS A 165 6.33 0.79 -12.16
N GLY A 166 6.29 -0.53 -12.00
CA GLY A 166 7.48 -1.38 -11.97
C GLY A 166 8.22 -1.47 -10.63
N THR A 167 7.74 -0.82 -9.55
CA THR A 167 8.41 -0.87 -8.23
C THR A 167 8.01 -2.06 -7.35
N GLY A 168 7.35 -3.08 -7.92
CA GLY A 168 6.99 -4.30 -7.17
C GLY A 168 5.79 -4.18 -6.22
N LYS A 169 4.90 -3.20 -6.37
CA LYS A 169 3.68 -3.08 -5.54
C LYS A 169 2.85 -4.36 -5.51
N SER A 170 2.50 -4.88 -6.69
CA SER A 170 1.72 -6.10 -6.84
C SER A 170 2.49 -7.34 -6.38
N HIS A 171 3.83 -7.30 -6.40
CA HIS A 171 4.64 -8.38 -5.85
C HIS A 171 4.52 -8.42 -4.32
N LEU A 172 4.65 -7.27 -3.65
CA LEU A 172 4.51 -7.18 -2.20
C LEU A 172 3.09 -7.58 -1.73
N SER A 173 2.05 -7.09 -2.39
CA SER A 173 0.66 -7.45 -2.03
C SER A 173 0.37 -8.94 -2.22
N LYS A 174 0.93 -9.58 -3.25
CA LYS A 174 0.80 -11.03 -3.46
C LYS A 174 1.50 -11.84 -2.37
N LEU A 175 2.67 -11.40 -1.89
CA LEU A 175 3.36 -12.04 -0.76
C LEU A 175 2.48 -11.98 0.50
N ILE A 176 1.96 -10.81 0.82
CA ILE A 176 1.05 -10.62 1.97
C ILE A 176 -0.20 -11.49 1.80
N LEU A 177 -0.84 -11.45 0.63
CA LEU A 177 -2.03 -12.25 0.31
C LEU A 177 -1.76 -13.74 0.49
N LYS A 178 -0.62 -14.24 -0.01
CA LYS A 178 -0.26 -15.66 0.11
C LYS A 178 -0.12 -16.08 1.56
N ASP A 179 0.64 -15.32 2.36
CA ASP A 179 0.86 -15.66 3.76
C ASP A 179 -0.45 -15.57 4.57
N LEU A 180 -1.31 -14.58 4.30
CA LEU A 180 -2.64 -14.49 4.92
C LEU A 180 -3.52 -15.71 4.61
N VAL A 181 -3.54 -16.15 3.34
CA VAL A 181 -4.27 -17.37 2.96
C VAL A 181 -3.65 -18.61 3.59
N ASP A 182 -2.32 -18.68 3.68
CA ASP A 182 -1.61 -19.78 4.37
C ASP A 182 -1.94 -19.81 5.87
N TYR A 183 -2.24 -18.67 6.49
CA TYR A 183 -2.78 -18.57 7.86
C TYR A 183 -4.28 -18.85 7.99
N GLY A 184 -4.96 -19.26 6.92
CA GLY A 184 -6.39 -19.60 6.93
C GLY A 184 -7.32 -18.40 6.73
N ALA A 185 -6.81 -17.22 6.37
CA ALA A 185 -7.66 -16.04 6.19
C ALA A 185 -8.41 -16.07 4.85
N PRO A 186 -9.73 -15.80 4.83
CA PRO A 186 -10.46 -15.53 3.59
C PRO A 186 -10.08 -14.14 3.08
N CYS A 187 -9.53 -14.09 1.88
CA CYS A 187 -9.03 -12.88 1.24
C CYS A 187 -9.84 -12.57 -0.02
N LEU A 188 -10.39 -11.36 -0.09
CA LEU A 188 -11.14 -10.87 -1.24
C LEU A 188 -10.29 -9.87 -2.04
N VAL A 189 -10.12 -10.13 -3.33
CA VAL A 189 -9.26 -9.32 -4.20
C VAL A 189 -10.07 -8.77 -5.37
N PHE A 190 -10.12 -7.44 -5.49
CA PHE A 190 -10.64 -6.78 -6.68
C PHE A 190 -9.50 -6.49 -7.66
N ASP A 191 -9.36 -7.33 -8.68
CA ASP A 191 -8.23 -7.28 -9.60
C ASP A 191 -8.54 -6.39 -10.82
N VAL A 192 -8.14 -5.13 -10.73
CA VAL A 192 -8.36 -4.14 -11.79
C VAL A 192 -7.42 -4.34 -12.98
N ASN A 193 -6.28 -5.01 -12.79
CA ASN A 193 -5.19 -5.12 -13.77
C ASN A 193 -4.98 -6.54 -14.31
N GLY A 194 -5.66 -7.56 -13.76
CA GLY A 194 -5.51 -8.96 -14.16
C GLY A 194 -4.20 -9.59 -13.66
N GLU A 195 -3.65 -9.08 -12.56
CA GLU A 195 -2.34 -9.49 -12.04
C GLU A 195 -2.42 -10.59 -10.98
N TYR A 196 -3.60 -10.96 -10.48
CA TYR A 196 -3.77 -11.85 -9.32
C TYR A 196 -4.33 -13.23 -9.66
N SER A 197 -4.47 -13.57 -10.94
CA SER A 197 -4.94 -14.90 -11.35
C SER A 197 -4.12 -16.05 -10.73
N SER A 198 -4.70 -17.25 -10.70
CA SER A 198 -4.04 -18.44 -10.12
C SER A 198 -2.66 -18.71 -10.71
N SER A 199 -2.45 -18.45 -12.00
CA SER A 199 -1.13 -18.58 -12.64
C SER A 199 -0.12 -17.52 -12.19
N GLN A 200 -0.58 -16.34 -11.78
CA GLN A 200 0.22 -15.18 -11.38
C GLN A 200 0.58 -15.15 -9.89
N LEU A 201 -0.11 -15.94 -9.07
CA LEU A 201 0.21 -16.14 -7.65
C LEU A 201 1.28 -17.21 -7.41
N GLY A 202 1.69 -17.92 -8.47
CA GLY A 202 2.74 -18.94 -8.45
C GLY A 202 2.27 -20.28 -7.87
N GLU A 203 3.07 -21.32 -8.08
CA GLU A 203 2.81 -22.64 -7.51
C GLU A 203 3.26 -22.68 -6.03
N GLY A 204 2.36 -23.12 -5.13
CA GLY A 204 2.60 -23.20 -3.69
C GLY A 204 1.40 -23.77 -2.92
N VAL A 205 1.37 -23.63 -1.59
CA VAL A 205 0.30 -24.13 -0.70
C VAL A 205 -1.06 -23.50 -1.04
N THR A 206 -1.09 -22.35 -1.71
CA THR A 206 -2.31 -21.71 -2.25
C THR A 206 -2.92 -22.45 -3.45
N LYS A 207 -2.26 -23.48 -3.99
CA LYS A 207 -2.76 -24.29 -5.10
C LYS A 207 -4.06 -25.01 -4.69
N GLY A 208 -5.16 -24.67 -5.35
CA GLY A 208 -6.51 -25.16 -5.03
C GLY A 208 -7.31 -24.26 -4.07
N ARG A 209 -6.68 -23.25 -3.45
CA ARG A 209 -7.32 -22.24 -2.59
C ARG A 209 -7.49 -20.88 -3.26
N VAL A 210 -7.20 -20.80 -4.56
CA VAL A 210 -7.41 -19.60 -5.37
C VAL A 210 -8.63 -19.81 -6.27
N VAL A 211 -9.64 -18.95 -6.12
CA VAL A 211 -10.86 -18.97 -6.93
C VAL A 211 -10.94 -17.66 -7.70
N THR A 212 -10.97 -17.74 -9.03
CA THR A 212 -11.10 -16.56 -9.89
C THR A 212 -12.51 -16.48 -10.48
N LEU A 213 -13.19 -15.38 -10.20
CA LEU A 213 -14.52 -15.03 -10.66
C LEU A 213 -14.43 -13.87 -11.66
N VAL A 214 -14.89 -14.12 -12.88
CA VAL A 214 -14.90 -13.19 -14.00
C VAL A 214 -16.35 -12.78 -14.26
N PRO A 215 -16.73 -11.53 -13.94
CA PRO A 215 -18.08 -11.03 -14.16
C PRO A 215 -18.53 -11.18 -15.61
N GLY A 216 -19.71 -11.76 -15.80
CA GLY A 216 -20.31 -12.01 -17.12
C GLY A 216 -19.86 -13.30 -17.80
N ASP A 217 -18.88 -14.00 -17.24
CA ASP A 217 -18.43 -15.32 -17.70
C ASP A 217 -18.83 -16.39 -16.67
N ASN A 218 -17.91 -16.78 -15.78
CA ASN A 218 -18.18 -17.75 -14.70
C ASN A 218 -18.77 -17.12 -13.43
N PHE A 219 -18.95 -15.80 -13.40
CA PHE A 219 -19.62 -15.08 -12.33
C PHE A 219 -20.81 -14.29 -12.86
N LYS A 220 -22.01 -14.83 -12.65
CA LYS A 220 -23.28 -14.15 -12.92
C LYS A 220 -24.20 -14.27 -11.73
N VAL A 221 -25.12 -13.32 -11.60
CA VAL A 221 -26.05 -13.25 -10.48
C VAL A 221 -27.48 -13.01 -10.96
N THR A 222 -28.43 -13.66 -10.29
CA THR A 222 -29.86 -13.37 -10.47
C THR A 222 -30.25 -12.17 -9.61
N LEU A 223 -31.26 -11.41 -10.05
CA LEU A 223 -31.78 -10.31 -9.23
C LEU A 223 -32.35 -10.77 -7.89
N ASP A 224 -32.91 -11.99 -7.86
CA ASP A 224 -33.40 -12.60 -6.63
C ASP A 224 -32.27 -12.81 -5.61
N TYR A 225 -31.13 -13.37 -6.03
CA TYR A 225 -29.94 -13.54 -5.18
C TYR A 225 -29.34 -12.21 -4.69
N VAL A 226 -29.38 -11.18 -5.53
CA VAL A 226 -28.93 -9.82 -5.17
C VAL A 226 -29.85 -9.23 -4.10
N GLY A 227 -31.16 -9.37 -4.27
CA GLY A 227 -32.17 -8.84 -3.37
C GLY A 227 -32.40 -7.33 -3.52
N LEU A 228 -33.57 -6.87 -3.06
CA LEU A 228 -34.05 -5.50 -3.28
C LEU A 228 -33.11 -4.42 -2.75
N ASN A 229 -32.65 -4.56 -1.51
CA ASN A 229 -31.86 -3.51 -0.84
C ASN A 229 -30.50 -3.31 -1.51
N VAL A 230 -29.83 -4.40 -1.89
CA VAL A 230 -28.57 -4.35 -2.62
C VAL A 230 -28.82 -3.75 -4.00
N PHE A 231 -29.85 -4.23 -4.72
CA PHE A 231 -30.18 -3.75 -6.05
C PHE A 231 -30.54 -2.25 -6.09
N LEU A 232 -31.42 -1.78 -5.21
CA LEU A 232 -31.76 -0.35 -5.10
C LEU A 232 -30.51 0.49 -4.84
N GLY A 233 -29.68 0.06 -3.89
CA GLY A 233 -28.47 0.80 -3.59
C GLY A 233 -27.47 0.82 -4.76
N LEU A 234 -27.37 -0.24 -5.56
CA LEU A 234 -26.57 -0.22 -6.80
C LEU A 234 -27.14 0.80 -7.81
N MET A 235 -28.45 0.78 -7.99
CA MET A 235 -29.12 1.69 -8.92
C MET A 235 -28.94 3.16 -8.50
N GLU A 236 -29.09 3.47 -7.22
CA GLU A 236 -29.00 4.83 -6.69
C GLU A 236 -27.54 5.32 -6.59
N GLN A 237 -26.65 4.53 -5.98
CA GLN A 237 -25.29 4.97 -5.66
C GLN A 237 -24.32 4.80 -6.82
N THR A 238 -24.40 3.69 -7.55
CA THR A 238 -23.48 3.40 -8.66
C THR A 238 -23.99 3.96 -9.98
N MET A 239 -25.30 3.81 -10.25
CA MET A 239 -25.90 4.22 -11.53
C MET A 239 -26.64 5.58 -11.46
N SER A 240 -26.52 6.28 -10.33
CA SER A 240 -27.09 7.61 -10.11
C SER A 240 -28.59 7.66 -10.47
N LEU A 241 -29.36 6.67 -10.04
CA LEU A 241 -30.82 6.67 -10.18
C LEU A 241 -31.42 7.73 -9.24
N PRO A 242 -32.26 8.65 -9.73
CA PRO A 242 -32.93 9.63 -8.87
C PRO A 242 -33.85 8.96 -7.83
N SER A 243 -33.94 9.53 -6.63
CA SER A 243 -34.72 8.94 -5.52
C SER A 243 -36.18 8.67 -5.86
N ASN A 244 -36.84 9.55 -6.64
CA ASN A 244 -38.22 9.33 -7.09
C ASN A 244 -38.35 8.08 -7.97
N SER A 245 -37.34 7.81 -8.79
CA SER A 245 -37.29 6.59 -9.61
C SER A 245 -36.96 5.35 -8.77
N GLY A 246 -36.18 5.51 -7.70
CA GLY A 246 -35.93 4.44 -6.71
C GLY A 246 -37.21 3.98 -6.00
N TRP A 247 -38.08 4.91 -5.60
CA TRP A 247 -39.39 4.57 -5.03
C TRP A 247 -40.28 3.78 -6.00
N GLU A 248 -40.33 4.18 -7.27
CA GLU A 248 -41.07 3.43 -8.30
C GLU A 248 -40.48 2.04 -8.51
N LEU A 249 -39.15 1.91 -8.49
CA LEU A 249 -38.49 0.62 -8.61
C LEU A 249 -38.84 -0.31 -7.43
N ARG A 250 -38.87 0.21 -6.19
CA ARG A 250 -39.32 -0.53 -5.01
C ARG A 250 -40.77 -1.01 -5.17
N ARG A 251 -41.68 -0.12 -5.61
CA ARG A 251 -43.10 -0.44 -5.85
C ARG A 251 -43.29 -1.55 -6.89
N ILE A 252 -42.44 -1.58 -7.92
CA ILE A 252 -42.46 -2.61 -8.96
C ILE A 252 -41.89 -3.94 -8.46
N TRP A 253 -40.89 -3.89 -7.59
CA TRP A 253 -40.21 -5.08 -7.10
C TRP A 253 -41.08 -5.94 -6.19
N GLU A 254 -41.79 -5.34 -5.22
CA GLU A 254 -42.54 -6.09 -4.20
C GLU A 254 -43.54 -7.11 -4.80
N PRO A 255 -44.38 -6.75 -5.81
CA PRO A 255 -45.28 -7.72 -6.43
C PRO A 255 -44.59 -8.81 -7.23
N LEU A 256 -43.41 -8.52 -7.80
CA LEU A 256 -42.61 -9.52 -8.53
C LEU A 256 -41.94 -10.50 -7.57
N GLN A 257 -41.48 -10.00 -6.42
CA GLN A 257 -40.89 -10.82 -5.37
C GLN A 257 -41.90 -11.77 -4.75
N ALA A 258 -43.12 -11.30 -4.48
CA ALA A 258 -44.21 -12.14 -3.99
C ALA A 258 -44.57 -13.31 -4.94
N LYS A 259 -44.25 -13.18 -6.23
CA LYS A 259 -44.49 -14.21 -7.26
C LYS A 259 -43.25 -15.04 -7.60
N GLY A 260 -42.11 -14.78 -6.95
CA GLY A 260 -40.83 -15.43 -7.28
C GLY A 260 -40.35 -15.14 -8.70
N SER A 261 -40.73 -13.99 -9.26
CA SER A 261 -40.50 -13.64 -10.67
C SER A 261 -39.67 -12.37 -10.83
N VAL A 262 -38.71 -12.13 -9.92
CA VAL A 262 -37.86 -10.95 -9.96
C VAL A 262 -36.78 -11.14 -11.01
N THR A 263 -37.02 -10.59 -12.19
CA THR A 263 -36.06 -10.61 -13.30
C THR A 263 -36.01 -9.24 -13.97
N ILE A 264 -34.94 -8.96 -14.74
CA ILE A 264 -34.83 -7.68 -15.46
C ILE A 264 -36.02 -7.53 -16.42
N ARG A 265 -36.38 -8.61 -17.14
CA ARG A 265 -37.55 -8.64 -18.00
C ARG A 265 -38.86 -8.43 -17.22
N GLY A 266 -38.99 -9.01 -16.04
CA GLY A 266 -40.16 -8.82 -15.16
C GLY A 266 -40.33 -7.35 -14.76
N ILE A 267 -39.25 -6.71 -14.31
CA ILE A 267 -39.23 -5.29 -13.95
C ILE A 267 -39.55 -4.43 -15.19
N ARG A 268 -38.90 -4.72 -16.32
CA ARG A 268 -39.12 -4.01 -17.59
C ARG A 268 -40.59 -4.08 -18.04
N ASN A 269 -41.21 -5.26 -17.95
CA ASN A 269 -42.62 -5.44 -18.29
C ASN A 269 -43.53 -4.57 -17.40
N GLN A 270 -43.30 -4.56 -16.09
CA GLN A 270 -44.05 -3.72 -15.15
C GLN A 270 -43.86 -2.22 -15.42
N ILE A 271 -42.65 -1.81 -15.81
CA ILE A 271 -42.37 -0.43 -16.21
C ILE A 271 -43.19 -0.03 -17.45
N PHE A 272 -43.28 -0.90 -18.45
CA PHE A 272 -44.01 -0.60 -19.68
C PHE A 272 -45.52 -0.67 -19.53
N SER A 273 -46.05 -1.61 -18.73
CA SER A 273 -47.49 -1.75 -18.48
C SER A 273 -48.03 -0.81 -17.40
N GLY A 274 -47.15 -0.29 -16.55
CA GLY A 274 -47.51 0.54 -15.40
C GLY A 274 -47.80 1.99 -15.78
N ARG A 275 -48.62 2.66 -14.97
CA ARG A 275 -48.76 4.13 -15.01
C ARG A 275 -47.57 4.76 -14.28
N ILE A 276 -46.50 5.02 -15.02
CA ILE A 276 -45.26 5.63 -14.54
C ILE A 276 -44.97 6.87 -15.38
N ASN A 277 -44.38 7.90 -14.77
CA ASN A 277 -43.91 9.08 -15.48
C ASN A 277 -42.84 8.72 -16.53
N GLU A 278 -42.94 9.28 -17.74
CA GLU A 278 -42.02 8.95 -18.86
C GLU A 278 -40.54 9.22 -18.55
N TYR A 279 -40.21 10.26 -17.79
CA TYR A 279 -38.83 10.52 -17.36
C TYR A 279 -38.31 9.44 -16.40
N VAL A 280 -39.17 8.95 -15.50
CA VAL A 280 -38.83 7.86 -14.58
C VAL A 280 -38.66 6.55 -15.34
N LYS A 281 -39.54 6.29 -16.30
CA LYS A 281 -39.49 5.13 -17.18
C LYS A 281 -38.20 5.09 -17.99
N ASP A 282 -37.86 6.16 -18.69
CA ASP A 282 -36.61 6.28 -19.44
C ASP A 282 -35.38 6.14 -18.53
N ALA A 283 -35.39 6.75 -17.34
CA ALA A 283 -34.31 6.60 -16.37
C ALA A 283 -34.11 5.15 -15.92
N LEU A 284 -35.19 4.43 -15.61
CA LEU A 284 -35.13 3.01 -15.20
C LEU A 284 -34.68 2.12 -16.36
N VAL A 285 -35.29 2.26 -17.54
CA VAL A 285 -35.00 1.43 -18.72
C VAL A 285 -33.53 1.54 -19.12
N ARG A 286 -32.96 2.75 -19.23
CA ARG A 286 -31.54 2.94 -19.55
C ARG A 286 -30.60 2.22 -18.60
N ARG A 287 -30.97 2.14 -17.32
CA ARG A 287 -30.16 1.47 -16.29
C ARG A 287 -30.33 -0.04 -16.37
N LEU A 288 -31.54 -0.54 -16.61
CA LEU A 288 -31.77 -1.96 -16.90
C LEU A 288 -31.00 -2.42 -18.13
N ASP A 289 -30.99 -1.62 -19.21
CA ASP A 289 -30.23 -1.92 -20.43
C ASP A 289 -28.72 -1.96 -20.15
N ALA A 290 -28.22 -1.03 -19.33
CA ALA A 290 -26.81 -1.03 -18.91
C ALA A 290 -26.45 -2.23 -18.02
N LEU A 291 -27.36 -2.68 -17.14
CA LEU A 291 -27.17 -3.88 -16.33
C LEU A 291 -27.14 -5.15 -17.19
N GLU A 292 -28.05 -5.28 -18.16
CA GLU A 292 -28.01 -6.39 -19.13
C GLU A 292 -26.74 -6.35 -19.96
N GLY A 293 -26.34 -5.17 -20.45
CA GLY A 293 -25.12 -4.97 -21.22
C GLY A 293 -23.84 -5.27 -20.45
N SER A 294 -23.89 -5.33 -19.12
CA SER A 294 -22.74 -5.73 -18.29
C SER A 294 -22.44 -7.22 -18.33
N GLY A 295 -23.41 -8.06 -18.74
CA GLY A 295 -23.33 -9.52 -18.70
C GLY A 295 -23.38 -10.14 -17.30
N LEU A 296 -23.28 -9.33 -16.23
CA LEU A 296 -23.25 -9.79 -14.84
C LEU A 296 -24.58 -10.40 -14.39
N PHE A 297 -25.71 -9.92 -14.91
CA PHE A 297 -27.03 -10.38 -14.50
C PHE A 297 -27.54 -11.48 -15.41
N THR A 298 -28.06 -12.55 -14.81
CA THR A 298 -28.70 -13.66 -15.52
C THR A 298 -30.11 -13.88 -14.99
N GLU A 299 -31.01 -14.33 -15.87
CA GLU A 299 -32.35 -14.80 -15.47
C GLU A 299 -32.38 -16.32 -15.25
N SER A 300 -31.27 -17.02 -15.52
CA SER A 300 -31.15 -18.47 -15.34
C SER A 300 -30.64 -18.81 -13.93
N PRO A 301 -31.42 -19.54 -13.10
CA PRO A 301 -30.96 -19.98 -11.79
C PRO A 301 -29.72 -20.88 -11.82
N ILE A 302 -29.48 -21.60 -12.93
CA ILE A 302 -28.35 -22.52 -13.10
C ILE A 302 -27.04 -21.74 -13.30
N GLU A 303 -27.10 -20.55 -13.90
CA GLU A 303 -25.94 -19.68 -14.10
C GLU A 303 -25.64 -18.81 -12.87
N ASN A 304 -26.46 -18.87 -11.82
CA ASN A 304 -26.31 -18.05 -10.63
C ASN A 304 -25.13 -18.52 -9.77
N THR A 305 -24.13 -17.67 -9.61
CA THR A 305 -22.94 -17.93 -8.80
C THR A 305 -23.05 -17.28 -7.42
N ALA A 306 -23.17 -18.10 -6.37
CA ALA A 306 -23.12 -17.65 -4.97
C ALA A 306 -21.69 -17.77 -4.43
N PHE A 307 -20.98 -16.65 -4.32
CA PHE A 307 -19.55 -16.64 -3.96
C PHE A 307 -19.31 -16.84 -2.46
N GLU A 308 -20.31 -16.62 -1.61
CA GLU A 308 -20.22 -16.66 -0.15
C GLU A 308 -19.71 -18.01 0.35
N LYS A 309 -20.07 -19.10 -0.35
CA LYS A 309 -19.61 -20.46 -0.03
C LYS A 309 -18.09 -20.60 -0.09
N HIS A 310 -17.42 -19.81 -0.93
CA HIS A 310 -15.96 -19.81 -0.99
C HIS A 310 -15.34 -19.10 0.22
N LEU A 311 -15.97 -18.02 0.71
CA LEU A 311 -15.47 -17.23 1.83
C LEU A 311 -15.56 -17.95 3.18
N LEU A 312 -16.46 -18.92 3.31
CA LEU A 312 -16.64 -19.73 4.52
C LEU A 312 -15.64 -20.90 4.63
N ASN A 313 -14.63 -20.96 3.77
CA ASN A 313 -13.61 -22.00 3.83
C ASN A 313 -12.61 -21.72 4.98
N GLU A 314 -12.55 -22.64 5.95
CA GLU A 314 -11.66 -22.56 7.12
C GLU A 314 -10.18 -22.72 6.76
N ASP A 315 -9.86 -23.32 5.60
CA ASP A 315 -8.47 -23.50 5.14
C ASP A 315 -7.89 -22.25 4.47
N GLY A 316 -8.61 -21.13 4.48
CA GLY A 316 -8.25 -19.89 3.79
C GLY A 316 -8.52 -19.95 2.28
N VAL A 317 -8.81 -18.79 1.69
CA VAL A 317 -9.13 -18.68 0.26
C VAL A 317 -8.68 -17.33 -0.28
N ALA A 318 -8.14 -17.30 -1.50
CA ALA A 318 -8.03 -16.08 -2.29
C ALA A 318 -9.17 -16.05 -3.31
N LEU A 319 -10.23 -15.29 -3.02
CA LEU A 319 -11.33 -15.05 -3.94
C LEU A 319 -11.05 -13.80 -4.76
N ILE A 320 -10.70 -13.99 -6.02
CA ILE A 320 -10.32 -12.93 -6.95
C ILE A 320 -11.49 -12.61 -7.85
N PHE A 321 -11.93 -11.37 -7.83
CA PHE A 321 -12.84 -10.81 -8.81
C PHE A 321 -12.01 -10.12 -9.89
N ASP A 322 -11.97 -10.73 -11.07
CA ASP A 322 -11.23 -10.18 -12.19
C ASP A 322 -12.04 -9.10 -12.90
N LEU A 323 -11.59 -7.85 -12.78
CA LEU A 323 -12.25 -6.68 -13.33
C LEU A 323 -11.49 -6.08 -14.52
N HIS A 324 -10.40 -6.70 -15.00
CA HIS A 324 -9.50 -6.04 -15.95
C HIS A 324 -10.16 -5.68 -17.29
N ARG A 325 -11.12 -6.49 -17.74
CA ARG A 325 -11.84 -6.31 -19.02
C ARG A 325 -13.09 -5.45 -18.91
N LEU A 326 -13.51 -5.07 -17.70
CA LEU A 326 -14.75 -4.34 -17.50
C LEU A 326 -14.55 -2.83 -17.69
N PRO A 327 -15.54 -2.12 -18.27
CA PRO A 327 -15.64 -0.67 -18.18
C PRO A 327 -15.71 -0.19 -16.72
N THR A 328 -15.20 1.01 -16.43
CA THR A 328 -15.12 1.58 -15.07
C THR A 328 -16.44 1.52 -14.31
N ILE A 329 -17.55 1.87 -14.96
CA ILE A 329 -18.88 1.86 -14.34
C ILE A 329 -19.29 0.45 -13.86
N PHE A 330 -18.93 -0.59 -14.62
CA PHE A 330 -19.21 -1.97 -14.26
C PHE A 330 -18.22 -2.51 -13.21
N LYS A 331 -16.97 -2.02 -13.18
CA LYS A 331 -16.05 -2.31 -12.06
C LYS A 331 -16.66 -1.84 -10.75
N SER A 332 -17.13 -0.60 -10.69
CA SER A 332 -17.78 -0.04 -9.50
C SER A 332 -19.03 -0.81 -9.11
N LEU A 333 -19.83 -1.23 -10.09
CA LEU A 333 -21.04 -2.04 -9.86
C LEU A 333 -20.72 -3.39 -9.19
N VAL A 334 -19.72 -4.10 -9.72
CA VAL A 334 -19.28 -5.39 -9.17
C VAL A 334 -18.73 -5.23 -7.76
N VAL A 335 -17.86 -4.23 -7.55
CA VAL A 335 -17.29 -3.92 -6.21
C VAL A 335 -18.39 -3.64 -5.20
N GLU A 336 -19.32 -2.75 -5.52
CA GLU A 336 -20.42 -2.37 -4.62
C GLU A 336 -21.34 -3.56 -4.30
N LEU A 337 -21.66 -4.39 -5.30
CA LEU A 337 -22.47 -5.59 -5.11
C LEU A 337 -21.81 -6.52 -4.10
N ILE A 338 -20.52 -6.80 -4.29
CA ILE A 338 -19.77 -7.73 -3.47
C ILE A 338 -19.61 -7.19 -2.05
N LEU A 339 -19.25 -5.91 -1.88
CA LEU A 339 -19.11 -5.30 -0.56
C LEU A 339 -20.44 -5.32 0.22
N LYS A 340 -21.58 -5.07 -0.43
CA LYS A 340 -22.89 -5.15 0.23
C LYS A 340 -23.24 -6.57 0.65
N LYS A 341 -22.95 -7.56 -0.21
CA LYS A 341 -23.19 -8.97 0.12
C LYS A 341 -22.28 -9.45 1.25
N VAL A 342 -21.00 -9.08 1.23
CA VAL A 342 -20.07 -9.37 2.35
C VAL A 342 -20.54 -8.69 3.63
N LYS A 343 -20.97 -7.43 3.57
CA LYS A 343 -21.53 -6.73 4.74
C LYS A 343 -22.73 -7.48 5.32
N SER A 344 -23.64 -7.96 4.48
CA SER A 344 -24.81 -8.74 4.94
C SER A 344 -24.46 -10.11 5.54
N LEU A 345 -23.25 -10.64 5.30
CA LEU A 345 -22.78 -11.85 5.97
C LEU A 345 -22.19 -11.59 7.37
N LEU A 346 -21.81 -10.35 7.64
CA LEU A 346 -21.18 -9.94 8.90
C LEU A 346 -22.20 -9.36 9.91
N GLU A 347 -23.41 -9.06 9.46
CA GLU A 347 -24.56 -8.61 10.27
C GLU A 347 -25.41 -9.79 10.76
#